data_AF-A0A7C4LFP8-F1
#
_entry.id   AF-A0A7C4LFP8-F1
#
_cell.length_a   1.000
_cell.length_b   1.000
_cell.length_c   1.000
_cell.angle_alpha   90.00
_cell.angle_beta   90.00
_cell.angle_gamma   90.00
#
_symmetry.space_group_name_H-M   'P 1'
#
loop_
_entity.id
_entity.type
_entity.pdbx_description
1 polymer ?
#
loop_
_entity_poly.entity_id
_entity_poly.type
_entity_poly.pdbx_seq_one_letter_code
_entity_poly.pdbx_strand_id
1 'polypeptide(L)'
;MDERTVAALLGMPELALWEYVRDEVASALCNASKAFETTQPQLAALLKATASAIGSTPLQVPHVPWNGSLKLTPEAEELGWDIPSEFAVEMPALAGKYGFKAYTEVGWQLAIPRVVAYRTWDEVFKARGNVSKLVSRVTSLYENITNGYVKSPELNMYFSRAVERELRNFYRGLNGASIRGLKLNVSIPIPELNEAFNITVNVSRKTLINLLQKLPVKIAALSPDGLAGIIVHDKFWDPRGYRSVYFSFEVEASRGEITEKLLTNAVEWVKKWQYKNITELLGNLVRVSKETATKFKETVAKAPGNEVLADGMILNEEGSSEIELNAAPGKLHLAIAHPTTDIVSVEVVRGSARIINITKVDEHVTQVVIIVGEAGTITISLRAGSDAALNPAYATIKYEAVPTTPTSTTTPATTSQTTPTSPVPADNTLLYAGIVTAIIIISGVLVFIMTRKKK
;
A
#
# COMPACT_ATOMS: atom_id res chain seq x y z
N MET A 1 -6.97 -12.31 -0.15
CA MET A 1 -7.64 -11.48 -1.17
C MET A 1 -7.85 -12.34 -2.40
N ASP A 2 -8.89 -13.16 -2.36
CA ASP A 2 -9.45 -13.77 -3.56
C ASP A 2 -10.29 -12.67 -4.24
N GLU A 3 -10.53 -12.68 -5.55
CA GLU A 3 -11.39 -11.70 -6.27
C GLU A 3 -12.88 -11.88 -5.91
N ARG A 4 -13.17 -11.88 -4.61
CA ARG A 4 -14.47 -12.07 -3.98
C ARG A 4 -15.01 -10.76 -3.39
N THR A 5 -14.20 -9.69 -3.38
CA THR A 5 -14.62 -8.36 -2.94
C THR A 5 -14.68 -7.41 -4.14
N VAL A 6 -15.58 -6.44 -4.08
CA VAL A 6 -15.73 -5.41 -5.12
C VAL A 6 -14.42 -4.64 -5.32
N ALA A 7 -13.75 -4.23 -4.25
CA ALA A 7 -12.46 -3.54 -4.34
C ALA A 7 -11.38 -4.35 -5.09
N ALA A 8 -11.30 -5.67 -4.83
CA ALA A 8 -10.36 -6.54 -5.54
C ALA A 8 -10.73 -6.72 -7.01
N LEU A 9 -12.03 -6.73 -7.35
CA LEU A 9 -12.54 -6.73 -8.72
C LEU A 9 -12.32 -5.39 -9.43
N LEU A 10 -12.22 -4.29 -8.70
CA LEU A 10 -11.89 -2.98 -9.28
C LEU A 10 -10.40 -2.75 -9.43
N GLY A 11 -9.56 -3.76 -9.13
CA GLY A 11 -8.11 -3.63 -9.20
C GLY A 11 -7.49 -2.82 -8.06
N MET A 12 -8.24 -2.52 -6.99
CA MET A 12 -7.78 -1.75 -5.83
C MET A 12 -7.63 -2.65 -4.58
N PRO A 13 -6.81 -3.72 -4.60
CA PRO A 13 -6.63 -4.61 -3.46
C PRO A 13 -6.06 -3.90 -2.22
N GLU A 14 -5.41 -2.75 -2.40
CA GLU A 14 -4.85 -1.93 -1.31
C GLU A 14 -5.94 -1.50 -0.35
N LEU A 15 -7.17 -1.23 -0.82
CA LEU A 15 -8.33 -0.92 0.04
C LEU A 15 -8.55 -2.00 1.11
N ALA A 16 -8.38 -3.27 0.76
CA ALA A 16 -8.51 -4.36 1.72
C ALA A 16 -7.33 -4.42 2.71
N LEU A 17 -6.14 -3.91 2.33
CA LEU A 17 -5.02 -3.77 3.27
C LEU A 17 -5.31 -2.65 4.28
N TRP A 18 -5.90 -1.54 3.84
CA TRP A 18 -6.32 -0.45 4.73
C TRP A 18 -7.36 -0.91 5.76
N GLU A 19 -8.37 -1.66 5.31
CA GLU A 19 -9.37 -2.29 6.19
C GLU A 19 -8.70 -3.20 7.23
N TYR A 20 -7.81 -4.07 6.76
CA TYR A 20 -7.09 -4.99 7.64
C TYR A 20 -6.28 -4.24 8.72
N VAL A 21 -5.57 -3.19 8.33
CA VAL A 21 -4.76 -2.39 9.26
C VAL A 21 -5.62 -1.66 10.28
N ARG A 22 -6.73 -1.04 9.86
CA ARG A 22 -7.69 -0.40 10.76
C ARG A 22 -8.20 -1.39 11.82
N ASP A 23 -8.58 -2.59 11.39
CA ASP A 23 -9.13 -3.62 12.26
C ASP A 23 -8.08 -4.19 13.23
N GLU A 24 -6.83 -4.34 12.80
CA GLU A 24 -5.71 -4.75 13.66
C GLU A 24 -5.40 -3.68 14.72
N VAL A 25 -5.43 -2.38 14.37
CA VAL A 25 -5.27 -1.28 15.31
C VAL A 25 -6.38 -1.28 16.35
N ALA A 26 -7.64 -1.35 15.92
CA ALA A 26 -8.80 -1.43 16.83
C ALA A 26 -8.69 -2.65 17.77
N SER A 27 -8.33 -3.81 17.22
CA SER A 27 -8.15 -5.05 17.99
C SER A 27 -7.01 -4.93 19.01
N ALA A 28 -5.89 -4.31 18.64
CA ALA A 28 -4.75 -4.09 19.52
C ALA A 28 -5.11 -3.18 20.71
N LEU A 29 -5.80 -2.06 20.45
CA LEU A 29 -6.29 -1.16 21.49
C LEU A 29 -7.30 -1.84 22.43
N CYS A 30 -8.23 -2.61 21.86
CA CYS A 30 -9.21 -3.37 22.65
C CYS A 30 -8.51 -4.40 23.55
N ASN A 31 -7.49 -5.10 23.05
CA ASN A 31 -6.72 -6.03 23.87
C ASN A 31 -5.88 -5.33 24.93
N ALA A 32 -5.29 -4.18 24.62
CA ALA A 32 -4.56 -3.34 25.57
C ALA A 32 -5.43 -2.91 26.74
N SER A 33 -6.68 -2.55 26.47
CA SER A 33 -7.62 -2.13 27.51
C SER A 33 -7.78 -3.16 28.63
N LYS A 34 -7.71 -4.47 28.30
CA LYS A 34 -7.88 -5.57 29.27
C LYS A 34 -6.80 -5.56 30.36
N ALA A 35 -5.57 -5.16 30.00
CA ALA A 35 -4.46 -5.09 30.95
C ALA A 35 -4.64 -4.00 32.00
N PHE A 36 -5.47 -2.98 31.71
CA PHE A 36 -5.70 -1.83 32.57
C PHE A 36 -7.06 -1.85 33.28
N GLU A 37 -7.89 -2.88 33.07
CA GLU A 37 -9.26 -2.93 33.60
C GLU A 37 -9.33 -2.77 35.12
N THR A 38 -8.36 -3.32 35.84
CA THR A 38 -8.30 -3.27 37.31
C THR A 38 -7.41 -2.15 37.83
N THR A 39 -6.29 -1.87 37.17
CA THR A 39 -5.28 -0.91 37.67
C THR A 39 -5.56 0.52 37.25
N GLN A 40 -6.12 0.74 36.06
CA GLN A 40 -6.44 2.06 35.51
C GLN A 40 -7.77 2.02 34.72
N PRO A 41 -8.92 1.90 35.41
CA PRO A 41 -10.21 1.68 34.76
C PRO A 41 -10.61 2.77 33.75
N GLN A 42 -10.23 4.03 34.02
CA GLN A 42 -10.49 5.15 33.12
C GLN A 42 -9.70 5.03 31.81
N LEU A 43 -8.42 4.65 31.90
CA LEU A 43 -7.59 4.39 30.71
C LEU A 43 -8.13 3.18 29.92
N ALA A 44 -8.53 2.12 30.61
CA ALA A 44 -9.17 0.97 29.96
C ALA A 44 -10.45 1.37 29.20
N ALA A 45 -11.31 2.20 29.80
CA ALA A 45 -12.52 2.70 29.14
C ALA A 45 -12.19 3.57 27.92
N LEU A 46 -11.20 4.46 28.03
CA LEU A 46 -10.72 5.29 26.91
C LEU A 46 -10.21 4.43 25.74
N LEU A 47 -9.39 3.43 26.03
CA LEU A 47 -8.84 2.52 25.02
C LEU A 47 -9.96 1.71 24.33
N LYS A 48 -10.96 1.23 25.07
CA LYS A 48 -12.13 0.55 24.49
C LYS A 48 -12.94 1.48 23.59
N ALA A 49 -13.24 2.69 24.06
CA ALA A 49 -13.99 3.67 23.28
C ALA A 49 -13.25 4.05 21.99
N THR A 50 -11.94 4.27 22.09
CA THR A 50 -11.06 4.58 20.94
C THR A 50 -11.00 3.41 19.96
N ALA A 51 -10.85 2.18 20.46
CA ALA A 51 -10.88 0.96 19.64
C ALA A 51 -12.18 0.83 18.85
N SER A 52 -13.33 1.01 19.52
CA SER A 52 -14.65 0.96 18.88
C SER A 52 -14.81 2.06 17.83
N ALA A 53 -14.34 3.28 18.13
CA ALA A 53 -14.46 4.39 17.18
C ALA A 53 -13.60 4.17 15.93
N ILE A 54 -12.36 3.69 16.09
CA ILE A 54 -11.46 3.37 14.98
C ILE A 54 -12.03 2.20 14.16
N GLY A 55 -12.42 1.10 14.80
CA GLY A 55 -12.95 -0.08 14.12
C GLY A 55 -14.24 0.20 13.33
N SER A 56 -15.05 1.15 13.81
CA SER A 56 -16.28 1.59 13.15
C SER A 56 -16.09 2.74 12.16
N THR A 57 -14.86 3.26 12.00
CA THR A 57 -14.60 4.37 11.07
C THR A 57 -14.75 3.88 9.63
N PRO A 58 -15.64 4.49 8.82
CA PRO A 58 -15.79 4.12 7.42
C PRO A 58 -14.57 4.57 6.61
N LEU A 59 -14.05 3.67 5.77
CA LEU A 59 -12.98 4.00 4.81
C LEU A 59 -13.51 4.57 3.50
N GLN A 60 -14.83 4.51 3.31
CA GLN A 60 -15.56 5.11 2.20
C GLN A 60 -16.61 6.07 2.75
N VAL A 61 -16.54 7.33 2.33
CA VAL A 61 -17.49 8.37 2.73
C VAL A 61 -18.33 8.73 1.51
N PRO A 62 -19.64 8.41 1.53
CA PRO A 62 -20.52 8.66 0.40
C PRO A 62 -21.00 10.11 0.41
N HIS A 63 -21.57 10.54 -0.73
CA HIS A 63 -22.23 11.84 -0.89
C HIS A 63 -21.36 13.05 -0.54
N VAL A 64 -20.08 13.01 -0.87
CA VAL A 64 -19.20 14.18 -0.79
C VAL A 64 -19.52 15.13 -1.95
N PRO A 65 -19.92 16.38 -1.71
CA PRO A 65 -20.21 17.33 -2.77
C PRO A 65 -18.96 17.74 -3.55
N TRP A 66 -19.12 17.96 -4.85
CA TRP A 66 -18.08 18.52 -5.73
C TRP A 66 -18.70 19.31 -6.88
N ASN A 67 -17.85 19.94 -7.71
CA ASN A 67 -18.29 20.88 -8.74
C ASN A 67 -18.77 20.22 -10.06
N GLY A 68 -18.70 18.89 -10.17
CA GLY A 68 -19.10 18.15 -11.36
C GLY A 68 -18.09 18.16 -12.52
N SER A 69 -16.93 18.83 -12.39
CA SER A 69 -15.98 19.02 -13.48
C SER A 69 -14.86 17.98 -13.47
N LEU A 70 -14.71 17.23 -14.56
CA LEU A 70 -13.65 16.23 -14.75
C LEU A 70 -12.71 16.63 -15.88
N LYS A 71 -11.45 16.20 -15.76
CA LYS A 71 -10.43 16.30 -16.80
C LYS A 71 -9.86 14.92 -17.08
N LEU A 72 -9.68 14.60 -18.36
CA LEU A 72 -8.96 13.40 -18.77
C LEU A 72 -7.51 13.48 -18.35
N THR A 73 -7.00 12.35 -17.86
CA THR A 73 -5.57 12.18 -17.59
C THR A 73 -4.90 11.54 -18.82
N PRO A 74 -3.55 11.53 -18.89
CA PRO A 74 -2.84 10.88 -20.00
C PRO A 74 -3.22 9.41 -20.21
N GLU A 75 -3.58 8.69 -19.15
CA GLU A 75 -4.01 7.29 -19.22
C GLU A 75 -5.32 7.09 -20.00
N ALA A 76 -6.12 8.15 -20.18
CA ALA A 76 -7.35 8.10 -20.96
C ALA A 76 -7.08 7.88 -22.46
N GLU A 77 -5.92 8.31 -22.96
CA GLU A 77 -5.55 8.20 -24.38
C GLU A 77 -5.57 6.72 -24.83
N GLU A 78 -5.12 5.81 -23.96
CA GLU A 78 -5.12 4.38 -24.23
C GLU A 78 -6.53 3.74 -24.26
N LEU A 79 -7.54 4.42 -23.69
CA LEU A 79 -8.91 3.91 -23.66
C LEU A 79 -9.63 4.11 -24.98
N GLY A 80 -9.23 5.13 -25.76
CA GLY A 80 -9.87 5.50 -27.01
C GLY A 80 -11.34 5.90 -26.84
N TRP A 81 -11.70 6.48 -25.70
CA TRP A 81 -13.06 6.95 -25.43
C TRP A 81 -13.34 8.26 -26.16
N ASP A 82 -14.47 8.32 -26.87
CA ASP A 82 -14.95 9.56 -27.48
C ASP A 82 -15.62 10.44 -26.42
N ILE A 83 -14.80 11.18 -25.67
CA ILE A 83 -15.23 12.19 -24.71
C ILE A 83 -14.28 13.40 -24.73
N PRO A 84 -14.78 14.62 -24.45
CA PRO A 84 -13.94 15.81 -24.38
C PRO A 84 -12.83 15.68 -23.32
N SER A 85 -11.72 16.38 -23.52
CA SER A 85 -10.61 16.42 -22.56
C SER A 85 -11.02 17.01 -21.19
N GLU A 86 -12.02 17.88 -21.17
CA GLU A 86 -12.64 18.43 -19.98
C GLU A 86 -14.16 18.41 -20.16
N PHE A 87 -14.89 17.92 -19.16
CA PHE A 87 -16.34 17.77 -19.23
C PHE A 87 -16.97 17.95 -17.86
N ALA A 88 -18.28 18.20 -17.85
CA ALA A 88 -19.06 18.38 -16.63
C ALA A 88 -20.17 17.33 -16.53
N VAL A 89 -20.44 16.93 -15.29
CA VAL A 89 -21.52 16.04 -14.89
C VAL A 89 -22.39 16.79 -13.88
N GLU A 90 -23.71 16.70 -14.06
CA GLU A 90 -24.68 17.31 -13.17
C GLU A 90 -25.69 16.27 -12.68
N MET A 91 -25.94 16.29 -11.37
CA MET A 91 -26.86 15.39 -10.66
C MET A 91 -28.03 16.20 -10.10
N PRO A 92 -29.12 16.36 -10.86
CA PRO A 92 -30.20 17.28 -10.50
C PRO A 92 -31.04 16.80 -9.29
N ALA A 93 -30.81 15.58 -8.81
CA ALA A 93 -31.52 15.01 -7.67
C ALA A 93 -31.00 15.58 -6.33
N LEU A 94 -30.38 14.73 -5.51
CA LEU A 94 -29.93 15.12 -4.18
C LEU A 94 -28.97 16.32 -4.23
N ALA A 95 -28.05 16.39 -5.20
CA ALA A 95 -27.09 17.49 -5.30
C ALA A 95 -27.79 18.85 -5.49
N GLY A 96 -28.70 18.94 -6.47
CA GLY A 96 -29.45 20.16 -6.78
C GLY A 96 -30.24 20.71 -5.59
N LYS A 97 -30.85 19.84 -4.77
CA LYS A 97 -31.59 20.23 -3.56
C LYS A 97 -30.72 20.94 -2.51
N TYR A 98 -29.43 20.65 -2.46
CA TYR A 98 -28.50 21.22 -1.49
C TYR A 98 -27.56 22.28 -2.09
N GLY A 99 -27.79 22.68 -3.35
CA GLY A 99 -27.02 23.74 -4.01
C GLY A 99 -25.67 23.27 -4.55
N PHE A 100 -25.49 21.96 -4.76
CA PHE A 100 -24.30 21.39 -5.38
C PHE A 100 -24.62 20.87 -6.78
N LYS A 101 -23.61 20.80 -7.66
CA LYS A 101 -23.78 20.24 -9.01
C LYS A 101 -23.79 18.72 -8.99
N ALA A 102 -22.92 18.11 -8.19
CA ALA A 102 -22.79 16.67 -8.09
C ALA A 102 -22.29 16.26 -6.70
N TYR A 103 -22.36 14.96 -6.42
CA TYR A 103 -21.71 14.33 -5.28
C TYR A 103 -20.93 13.09 -5.73
N THR A 104 -20.02 12.64 -4.88
CA THR A 104 -19.11 11.51 -5.14
C THR A 104 -18.92 10.71 -3.86
N GLU A 105 -18.34 9.54 -3.99
CA GLU A 105 -17.73 8.77 -2.93
C GLU A 105 -16.23 9.09 -2.86
N VAL A 106 -15.72 9.22 -1.64
CA VAL A 106 -14.28 9.33 -1.36
C VAL A 106 -13.84 8.16 -0.51
N GLY A 107 -12.59 7.73 -0.65
CA GLY A 107 -12.08 6.52 0.00
C GLY A 107 -11.30 5.64 -0.95
N TRP A 108 -11.66 5.64 -2.24
CA TRP A 108 -10.90 4.97 -3.30
C TRP A 108 -9.47 5.52 -3.41
N GLN A 109 -9.25 6.79 -3.02
CA GLN A 109 -7.93 7.42 -2.99
C GLN A 109 -6.93 6.74 -2.05
N LEU A 110 -7.38 5.90 -1.12
CA LEU A 110 -6.48 5.08 -0.31
C LEU A 110 -5.64 4.13 -1.18
N ALA A 111 -6.10 3.75 -2.38
CA ALA A 111 -5.35 2.90 -3.32
C ALA A 111 -4.50 3.68 -4.34
N ILE A 112 -4.40 5.00 -4.22
CA ILE A 112 -3.91 5.91 -5.28
C ILE A 112 -2.76 6.78 -4.72
N PRO A 113 -1.88 7.36 -5.57
CA PRO A 113 -0.76 8.19 -5.13
C PRO A 113 -1.10 9.31 -4.15
N ARG A 114 -0.14 9.67 -3.30
CA ARG A 114 -0.29 10.71 -2.28
C ARG A 114 -0.71 12.07 -2.83
N VAL A 115 -0.30 12.38 -4.06
CA VAL A 115 -0.62 13.67 -4.70
C VAL A 115 -2.13 13.83 -4.89
N VAL A 116 -2.83 12.74 -5.21
CA VAL A 116 -4.29 12.73 -5.29
C VAL A 116 -4.86 12.65 -3.88
N ALA A 117 -4.41 11.68 -3.09
CA ALA A 117 -4.99 11.40 -1.77
C ALA A 117 -4.97 12.61 -0.83
N TYR A 118 -3.83 13.29 -0.66
CA TYR A 118 -3.76 14.46 0.22
C TYR A 118 -4.57 15.63 -0.26
N ARG A 119 -4.61 15.87 -1.58
CA ARG A 119 -5.46 16.91 -2.14
C ARG A 119 -6.93 16.63 -1.82
N THR A 120 -7.39 15.40 -2.07
CA THR A 120 -8.74 14.96 -1.72
C THR A 120 -9.02 15.20 -0.24
N TRP A 121 -8.14 14.77 0.67
CA TRP A 121 -8.39 14.91 2.11
C TRP A 121 -8.49 16.36 2.57
N ASP A 122 -7.66 17.25 2.04
CA ASP A 122 -7.74 18.67 2.36
C ASP A 122 -9.05 19.29 1.83
N GLU A 123 -9.52 18.89 0.64
CA GLU A 123 -10.77 19.39 0.06
C GLU A 123 -12.02 18.81 0.75
N VAL A 124 -12.02 17.52 1.09
CA VAL A 124 -13.08 16.87 1.89
C VAL A 124 -13.19 17.55 3.27
N PHE A 125 -12.06 17.86 3.90
CA PHE A 125 -12.05 18.57 5.18
C PHE A 125 -12.66 19.97 5.06
N LYS A 126 -12.35 20.73 4.00
CA LYS A 126 -12.99 22.04 3.72
C LYS A 126 -14.50 21.87 3.50
N ALA A 127 -14.91 20.83 2.80
CA ALA A 127 -16.31 20.53 2.50
C ALA A 127 -17.09 19.88 3.65
N ARG A 128 -16.47 19.55 4.79
CA ARG A 128 -17.05 18.75 5.89
C ARG A 128 -18.43 19.19 6.37
N GLY A 129 -18.69 20.51 6.41
CA GLY A 129 -19.99 21.03 6.80
C GLY A 129 -21.10 20.66 5.83
N ASN A 130 -20.80 20.60 4.54
CA ASN A 130 -21.73 20.17 3.50
C ASN A 130 -21.85 18.64 3.45
N VAL A 131 -20.74 17.92 3.64
CA VAL A 131 -20.74 16.45 3.80
C VAL A 131 -21.66 16.03 4.95
N SER A 132 -21.54 16.68 6.11
CA SER A 132 -22.37 16.38 7.29
C SER A 132 -23.87 16.55 7.03
N LYS A 133 -24.28 17.55 6.23
CA LYS A 133 -25.69 17.73 5.84
C LYS A 133 -26.24 16.53 5.06
N LEU A 134 -25.46 15.99 4.12
CA LEU A 134 -25.89 14.84 3.31
C LEU A 134 -25.81 13.54 4.11
N VAL A 135 -24.71 13.32 4.84
CA VAL A 135 -24.51 12.16 5.71
C VAL A 135 -25.61 12.08 6.76
N SER A 136 -26.00 13.18 7.41
CA SER A 136 -27.06 13.17 8.43
C SER A 136 -28.41 12.66 7.90
N ARG A 137 -28.72 12.88 6.62
CA ARG A 137 -29.92 12.33 5.99
C ARG A 137 -29.82 10.83 5.77
N VAL A 138 -28.65 10.38 5.31
CA VAL A 138 -28.37 8.96 5.10
C VAL A 138 -28.43 8.21 6.42
N THR A 139 -27.80 8.73 7.48
CA THR A 139 -27.82 8.10 8.81
C THR A 139 -29.22 8.08 9.41
N SER A 140 -30.01 9.15 9.25
CA SER A 140 -31.44 9.17 9.64
C SER A 140 -32.24 8.09 8.92
N LEU A 141 -31.98 7.86 7.63
CA LEU A 141 -32.62 6.80 6.85
C LEU A 141 -32.24 5.42 7.39
N TYR A 142 -30.97 5.18 7.68
CA TYR A 142 -30.51 3.92 8.28
C TYR A 142 -31.12 3.67 9.65
N GLU A 143 -31.21 4.68 10.51
CA GLU A 143 -31.87 4.56 11.81
C GLU A 143 -33.34 4.13 11.64
N ASN A 144 -34.06 4.74 10.71
CA ASN A 144 -35.45 4.37 10.42
C ASN A 144 -35.57 2.93 9.89
N ILE A 145 -34.75 2.55 8.91
CA ILE A 145 -34.80 1.20 8.30
C ILE A 145 -34.43 0.12 9.33
N THR A 146 -33.53 0.44 10.26
CA THR A 146 -33.09 -0.49 11.31
C THR A 146 -33.98 -0.45 12.56
N ASN A 147 -35.11 0.25 12.52
CA ASN A 147 -36.01 0.45 13.67
C ASN A 147 -35.27 0.97 14.92
N GLY A 148 -34.28 1.84 14.73
CA GLY A 148 -33.50 2.42 15.81
C GLY A 148 -32.41 1.51 16.38
N TYR A 149 -32.13 0.34 15.78
CA TYR A 149 -30.99 -0.49 16.21
C TYR A 149 -29.66 0.22 15.95
N VAL A 150 -29.55 0.90 14.80
CA VAL A 150 -28.40 1.75 14.50
C VAL A 150 -28.78 3.21 14.74
N LYS A 151 -27.99 3.94 15.52
CA LYS A 151 -28.29 5.31 15.93
C LYS A 151 -27.64 6.32 15.00
N SER A 152 -28.41 7.30 14.51
CA SER A 152 -27.88 8.35 13.64
C SER A 152 -26.74 9.15 14.27
N PRO A 153 -26.79 9.54 15.57
CA PRO A 153 -25.70 10.25 16.22
C PRO A 153 -24.36 9.51 16.15
N GLU A 154 -24.37 8.18 16.35
CA GLU A 154 -23.15 7.36 16.32
C GLU A 154 -22.59 7.27 14.90
N LEU A 155 -23.44 6.99 13.91
CA LEU A 155 -23.01 6.97 12.51
C LEU A 155 -22.45 8.31 12.05
N ASN A 156 -23.13 9.42 12.39
CA ASN A 156 -22.66 10.76 12.07
C ASN A 156 -21.30 11.06 12.69
N MET A 157 -21.07 10.61 13.93
CA MET A 157 -19.78 10.72 14.59
C MET A 157 -18.70 9.94 13.82
N TYR A 158 -18.96 8.70 13.40
CA TYR A 158 -17.97 7.90 12.65
C TYR A 158 -17.63 8.51 11.28
N PHE A 159 -18.63 8.97 10.52
CA PHE A 159 -18.38 9.67 9.26
C PHE A 159 -17.61 10.98 9.45
N SER A 160 -17.95 11.75 10.49
CA SER A 160 -17.24 12.99 10.79
C SER A 160 -15.79 12.72 11.13
N ARG A 161 -15.50 11.71 11.95
CA ARG A 161 -14.12 11.29 12.25
C ARG A 161 -13.35 10.87 11.00
N ALA A 162 -13.98 10.07 10.13
CA ALA A 162 -13.38 9.63 8.87
C ALA A 162 -12.88 10.82 8.04
N VAL A 163 -13.77 11.79 7.82
CA VAL A 163 -13.52 13.03 7.07
C VAL A 163 -12.49 13.93 7.75
N GLU A 164 -12.59 14.10 9.07
CA GLU A 164 -11.77 15.06 9.79
C GLU A 164 -10.32 14.63 9.95
N ARG A 165 -10.07 13.33 10.16
CA ARG A 165 -8.73 12.86 10.51
C ARG A 165 -8.41 11.44 10.06
N GLU A 166 -9.34 10.49 10.18
CA GLU A 166 -8.94 9.07 10.19
C GLU A 166 -8.46 8.62 8.80
N LEU A 167 -9.19 8.96 7.72
CA LEU A 167 -8.77 8.59 6.36
C LEU A 167 -7.35 9.07 6.06
N ARG A 168 -7.05 10.32 6.43
CA ARG A 168 -5.72 10.92 6.26
C ARG A 168 -4.67 10.26 7.16
N ASN A 169 -4.99 10.02 8.43
CA ASN A 169 -4.07 9.44 9.41
C ASN A 169 -3.72 8.00 9.07
N PHE A 170 -4.72 7.19 8.69
CA PHE A 170 -4.49 5.85 8.18
C PHE A 170 -3.62 5.93 6.94
N TYR A 171 -4.02 6.70 5.93
CA TYR A 171 -3.24 6.86 4.69
C TYR A 171 -1.77 7.17 4.95
N ARG A 172 -1.51 8.18 5.77
CA ARG A 172 -0.15 8.57 6.16
C ARG A 172 0.58 7.47 6.93
N GLY A 173 -0.12 6.74 7.80
CA GLY A 173 0.44 5.64 8.57
C GLY A 173 1.04 4.53 7.72
N LEU A 174 0.31 4.00 6.73
CA LEU A 174 0.89 2.95 5.87
C LEU A 174 1.82 3.52 4.80
N ASN A 175 1.50 4.67 4.21
CA ASN A 175 2.41 5.26 3.22
C ASN A 175 3.74 5.66 3.85
N GLY A 176 3.74 5.95 5.15
CA GLY A 176 4.93 6.21 5.99
C GLY A 176 5.52 4.98 6.70
N ALA A 177 5.02 3.76 6.44
CA ALA A 177 5.47 2.57 7.17
C ALA A 177 6.93 2.20 6.88
N SER A 178 7.60 1.56 7.85
CA SER A 178 8.85 0.83 7.61
C SER A 178 8.51 -0.63 7.32
N ILE A 179 8.85 -1.12 6.13
CA ILE A 179 8.51 -2.46 5.65
C ILE A 179 9.76 -3.32 5.66
N ARG A 180 9.73 -4.44 6.40
CA ARG A 180 10.82 -5.43 6.42
C ARG A 180 10.27 -6.82 6.15
N GLY A 181 10.47 -7.31 4.95
CA GLY A 181 9.88 -8.57 4.47
C GLY A 181 8.36 -8.55 4.60
N LEU A 182 7.80 -9.36 5.49
CA LEU A 182 6.36 -9.48 5.72
C LEU A 182 5.82 -8.51 6.79
N LYS A 183 6.69 -7.72 7.43
CA LYS A 183 6.34 -6.86 8.56
C LYS A 183 6.21 -5.42 8.11
N LEU A 184 5.05 -4.84 8.32
CA LEU A 184 4.77 -3.42 8.11
C LEU A 184 4.74 -2.76 9.49
N ASN A 185 5.73 -1.95 9.80
CA ASN A 185 5.77 -1.16 11.03
C ASN A 185 5.07 0.17 10.74
N VAL A 186 3.88 0.33 11.31
CA VAL A 186 2.96 1.44 11.04
C VAL A 186 2.88 2.31 12.29
N SER A 187 2.93 3.62 12.09
CA SER A 187 2.74 4.61 13.15
C SER A 187 1.53 5.48 12.81
N ILE A 188 0.47 5.39 13.61
CA ILE A 188 -0.80 6.10 13.35
C ILE A 188 -1.06 7.08 14.48
N PRO A 189 -1.21 8.39 14.20
CA PRO A 189 -1.55 9.35 15.24
C PRO A 189 -2.98 9.13 15.73
N ILE A 190 -3.14 8.87 17.02
CA ILE A 190 -4.45 8.73 17.69
C ILE A 190 -4.59 9.86 18.70
N PRO A 191 -5.32 10.94 18.36
CA PRO A 191 -5.39 12.14 19.20
C PRO A 191 -5.87 11.88 20.63
N GLU A 192 -6.77 10.93 20.81
CA GLU A 192 -7.29 10.53 22.13
C GLU A 192 -6.19 9.99 23.07
N LEU A 193 -5.06 9.53 22.53
CA LEU A 193 -3.93 9.00 23.29
C LEU A 193 -2.79 10.01 23.45
N ASN A 194 -2.87 11.18 22.81
CA ASN A 194 -1.81 12.20 22.74
C ASN A 194 -0.45 11.69 22.19
N GLU A 195 -0.41 10.48 21.62
CA GLU A 195 0.79 9.84 21.09
C GLU A 195 0.44 9.06 19.81
N ALA A 196 1.47 8.73 19.02
CA ALA A 196 1.31 7.87 17.86
C ALA A 196 1.28 6.40 18.30
N PHE A 197 0.30 5.66 17.78
CA PHE A 197 0.15 4.24 18.02
C PHE A 197 1.03 3.45 17.05
N ASN A 198 2.02 2.76 17.58
CA ASN A 198 2.95 1.95 16.81
C ASN A 198 2.51 0.49 16.80
N ILE A 199 2.31 -0.07 15.60
CA ILE A 199 1.91 -1.46 15.43
C ILE A 199 2.71 -2.11 14.31
N THR A 200 3.13 -3.36 14.55
CA THR A 200 3.67 -4.22 13.50
C THR A 200 2.56 -5.10 12.93
N VAL A 201 2.17 -4.81 11.70
CA VAL A 201 1.20 -5.60 10.93
C VAL A 201 1.97 -6.64 10.13
N ASN A 202 1.63 -7.93 10.30
CA ASN A 202 2.22 -9.00 9.50
C ASN A 202 1.33 -9.30 8.30
N VAL A 203 1.82 -9.01 7.10
CA VAL A 203 1.16 -9.39 5.86
C VAL A 203 1.56 -10.82 5.51
N SER A 204 0.58 -11.73 5.39
CA SER A 204 0.89 -13.12 5.04
C SER A 204 1.64 -13.20 3.70
N ARG A 205 2.53 -14.19 3.55
CA ARG A 205 3.27 -14.39 2.29
C ARG A 205 2.35 -14.52 1.08
N LYS A 206 1.22 -15.22 1.24
CA LYS A 206 0.19 -15.37 0.21
C LYS A 206 -0.42 -14.01 -0.17
N THR A 207 -0.70 -13.15 0.80
CA THR A 207 -1.24 -11.80 0.57
C THR A 207 -0.21 -10.94 -0.14
N LEU A 208 1.05 -10.94 0.33
CA LEU A 208 2.12 -10.18 -0.30
C LEU A 208 2.29 -10.59 -1.78
N ILE A 209 2.43 -11.88 -2.06
CA ILE A 209 2.55 -12.39 -3.44
C ILE A 209 1.36 -11.95 -4.30
N ASN A 210 0.14 -12.00 -3.76
CA ASN A 210 -1.04 -11.56 -4.50
C ASN A 210 -0.97 -10.06 -4.87
N LEU A 211 -0.52 -9.21 -3.95
CA LEU A 211 -0.30 -7.78 -4.21
C LEU A 211 0.79 -7.57 -5.27
N LEU A 212 1.93 -8.26 -5.15
CA LEU A 212 3.06 -8.14 -6.07
C LEU A 212 2.75 -8.60 -7.51
N GLN A 213 1.74 -9.44 -7.69
CA GLN A 213 1.34 -9.96 -9.00
C GLN A 213 0.24 -9.13 -9.68
N LYS A 214 -0.24 -8.07 -9.04
CA LYS A 214 -1.25 -7.16 -9.59
C LYS A 214 -0.57 -5.92 -10.19
N LEU A 215 -1.20 -5.37 -11.23
CA LEU A 215 -0.86 -4.06 -11.76
C LEU A 215 -1.82 -3.01 -11.19
N PRO A 216 -1.36 -1.78 -10.94
CA PRO A 216 -2.17 -0.72 -10.39
C PRO A 216 -3.32 -0.35 -11.32
N VAL A 217 -4.37 0.23 -10.76
CA VAL A 217 -5.44 0.85 -11.55
C VAL A 217 -4.92 2.09 -12.27
N LYS A 218 -5.59 2.47 -13.35
CA LYS A 218 -5.36 3.74 -14.04
C LYS A 218 -6.50 4.70 -13.71
N ILE A 219 -6.18 5.97 -13.49
CA ILE A 219 -7.19 7.03 -13.43
C ILE A 219 -7.42 7.45 -14.87
N ALA A 220 -8.64 7.43 -15.37
CA ALA A 220 -8.98 7.88 -16.72
C ALA A 220 -9.43 9.35 -16.73
N ALA A 221 -10.08 9.79 -15.65
CA ALA A 221 -10.47 11.17 -15.48
C ALA A 221 -10.41 11.52 -13.99
N LEU A 222 -9.99 12.75 -13.69
CA LEU A 222 -9.90 13.25 -12.33
C LEU A 222 -10.47 14.66 -12.25
N SER A 223 -11.23 14.92 -11.20
CA SER A 223 -11.69 16.26 -10.87
C SER A 223 -10.52 17.13 -10.45
N PRO A 224 -10.55 18.46 -10.71
CA PRO A 224 -9.47 19.33 -10.28
C PRO A 224 -9.18 19.21 -8.79
N ASP A 225 -10.16 19.08 -7.92
CA ASP A 225 -10.00 18.92 -6.47
C ASP A 225 -9.63 17.49 -6.02
N GLY A 226 -9.56 16.52 -6.94
CA GLY A 226 -9.27 15.12 -6.65
C GLY A 226 -10.39 14.37 -5.94
N LEU A 227 -11.57 14.99 -5.76
CA LEU A 227 -12.69 14.39 -5.04
C LEU A 227 -13.33 13.25 -5.85
N ALA A 228 -13.61 13.51 -7.11
CA ALA A 228 -14.22 12.58 -8.04
C ALA A 228 -13.24 12.10 -9.12
N GLY A 229 -13.44 10.88 -9.61
CA GLY A 229 -12.65 10.30 -10.67
C GLY A 229 -13.33 9.12 -11.36
N ILE A 230 -12.79 8.77 -12.52
CA ILE A 230 -13.10 7.55 -13.26
C ILE A 230 -11.86 6.69 -13.22
N ILE A 231 -11.98 5.49 -12.65
CA ILE A 231 -10.89 4.55 -12.47
C ILE A 231 -11.13 3.35 -13.36
N VAL A 232 -10.09 2.88 -14.03
CA VAL A 232 -10.16 1.72 -14.92
C VAL A 232 -9.13 0.68 -14.51
N HIS A 233 -9.52 -0.58 -14.64
CA HIS A 233 -8.64 -1.73 -14.41
C HIS A 233 -8.72 -2.66 -15.62
N ASP A 234 -7.57 -3.01 -16.19
CA ASP A 234 -7.46 -3.95 -17.31
C ASP A 234 -6.59 -5.14 -16.90
N LYS A 235 -7.23 -6.24 -16.49
CA LYS A 235 -6.55 -7.48 -16.11
C LYS A 235 -6.24 -8.33 -17.34
N PHE A 236 -5.52 -7.79 -18.31
CA PHE A 236 -5.24 -8.45 -19.58
C PHE A 236 -4.30 -9.67 -19.46
N TRP A 237 -3.56 -9.81 -18.35
CA TRP A 237 -2.51 -10.83 -18.20
C TRP A 237 -3.00 -12.18 -17.67
N ASP A 238 -4.28 -12.30 -17.32
CA ASP A 238 -4.91 -13.53 -16.85
C ASP A 238 -5.85 -14.05 -17.93
N PRO A 239 -5.79 -15.34 -18.32
CA PRO A 239 -6.76 -15.91 -19.27
C PRO A 239 -8.22 -15.81 -18.82
N ARG A 240 -8.47 -15.66 -17.51
CA ARG A 240 -9.79 -15.37 -16.92
C ARG A 240 -9.88 -13.91 -16.45
N GLY A 241 -9.11 -13.05 -17.08
CA GLY A 241 -9.10 -11.62 -16.81
C GLY A 241 -10.38 -10.92 -17.25
N TYR A 242 -10.42 -9.63 -16.96
CA TYR A 242 -11.56 -8.77 -17.25
C TYR A 242 -11.11 -7.31 -17.29
N ARG A 243 -12.03 -6.45 -17.72
CA ARG A 243 -11.95 -5.00 -17.56
C ARG A 243 -13.01 -4.54 -16.59
N SER A 244 -12.70 -3.52 -15.80
CA SER A 244 -13.68 -2.84 -14.97
C SER A 244 -13.50 -1.34 -15.06
N VAL A 245 -14.62 -0.63 -14.95
CA VAL A 245 -14.69 0.82 -14.86
C VAL A 245 -15.43 1.15 -13.57
N TYR A 246 -14.83 2.01 -12.76
CA TYR A 246 -15.42 2.55 -11.55
C TYR A 246 -15.62 4.06 -11.73
N PHE A 247 -16.86 4.49 -11.60
CA PHE A 247 -17.20 5.90 -11.45
C PHE A 247 -17.31 6.15 -9.95
N SER A 248 -16.57 7.12 -9.43
CA SER A 248 -16.69 7.47 -8.00
C SER A 248 -18.01 8.17 -7.67
N PHE A 249 -18.85 8.44 -8.68
CA PHE A 249 -20.10 9.17 -8.59
C PHE A 249 -21.20 8.37 -9.28
N GLU A 250 -22.46 8.62 -8.91
CA GLU A 250 -23.66 7.99 -9.49
C GLU A 250 -23.89 8.50 -10.92
N VAL A 251 -23.16 7.91 -11.88
CA VAL A 251 -23.26 8.25 -13.30
C VAL A 251 -24.69 8.09 -13.82
N GLU A 252 -25.46 7.11 -13.30
CA GLU A 252 -26.86 6.87 -13.63
C GLU A 252 -27.82 7.95 -13.11
N ALA A 253 -27.44 8.69 -12.05
CA ALA A 253 -28.19 9.81 -11.53
C ALA A 253 -27.90 11.13 -12.27
N SER A 254 -26.95 11.09 -13.22
CA SER A 254 -26.50 12.25 -13.97
C SER A 254 -27.31 12.44 -15.26
N ARG A 255 -27.34 13.67 -15.79
CA ARG A 255 -28.04 13.98 -17.05
C ARG A 255 -27.08 14.44 -18.15
N GLY A 256 -27.55 14.38 -19.40
CA GLY A 256 -26.88 14.94 -20.56
C GLY A 256 -26.09 13.91 -21.40
N GLU A 257 -25.77 14.30 -22.62
CA GLU A 257 -25.10 13.47 -23.64
C GLU A 257 -23.76 12.90 -23.16
N ILE A 258 -23.01 13.66 -22.35
CA ILE A 258 -21.74 13.21 -21.78
C ILE A 258 -21.92 11.96 -20.91
N THR A 259 -22.98 11.91 -20.11
CA THR A 259 -23.27 10.76 -19.23
C THR A 259 -23.54 9.50 -20.05
N GLU A 260 -24.32 9.62 -21.13
CA GLU A 260 -24.59 8.53 -22.05
C GLU A 260 -23.32 8.05 -22.76
N LYS A 261 -22.46 8.97 -23.20
CA LYS A 261 -21.16 8.64 -23.80
C LYS A 261 -20.24 7.93 -22.81
N LEU A 262 -20.17 8.38 -21.56
CA LEU A 262 -19.37 7.73 -20.52
C LEU A 262 -19.80 6.28 -20.31
N LEU A 263 -21.10 6.04 -20.14
CA LEU A 263 -21.64 4.69 -19.95
C LEU A 263 -21.42 3.82 -21.18
N THR A 264 -21.70 4.34 -22.38
CA THR A 264 -21.52 3.61 -23.64
C THR A 264 -20.05 3.24 -23.86
N ASN A 265 -19.13 4.20 -23.70
CA ASN A 265 -17.70 3.97 -23.86
C ASN A 265 -17.18 2.97 -22.82
N ALA A 266 -17.62 3.06 -21.57
CA ALA A 266 -17.25 2.10 -20.53
C ALA A 266 -17.69 0.67 -20.88
N VAL A 267 -18.96 0.49 -21.27
CA VAL A 267 -19.49 -0.83 -21.66
C VAL A 267 -18.76 -1.39 -22.89
N GLU A 268 -18.57 -0.58 -23.94
CA GLU A 268 -17.89 -1.01 -25.15
C GLU A 268 -16.40 -1.33 -24.91
N TRP A 269 -15.73 -0.58 -24.04
CA TRP A 269 -14.35 -0.86 -23.67
C TRP A 269 -14.20 -2.17 -22.87
N VAL A 270 -15.11 -2.41 -21.91
CA VAL A 270 -15.14 -3.66 -21.13
C VAL A 270 -15.40 -4.87 -22.02
N LYS A 271 -16.36 -4.77 -22.96
CA LYS A 271 -16.69 -5.84 -23.92
C LYS A 271 -15.53 -6.23 -24.83
N LYS A 272 -14.57 -5.33 -25.05
CA LYS A 272 -13.38 -5.55 -25.89
C LYS A 272 -12.17 -6.07 -25.09
N TRP A 273 -12.38 -6.58 -23.87
CA TRP A 273 -11.30 -7.22 -23.12
C TRP A 273 -10.69 -8.38 -23.91
N GLN A 274 -9.37 -8.51 -23.83
CA GLN A 274 -8.63 -9.60 -24.44
C GLN A 274 -7.41 -9.94 -23.59
N TYR A 275 -7.11 -11.23 -23.53
CA TYR A 275 -5.85 -11.70 -22.96
C TYR A 275 -4.66 -11.21 -23.80
N LYS A 276 -3.66 -10.63 -23.15
CA LYS A 276 -2.39 -10.22 -23.78
C LYS A 276 -1.21 -10.84 -23.04
N ASN A 277 -0.42 -11.65 -23.75
CA ASN A 277 0.79 -12.26 -23.21
C ASN A 277 2.01 -11.33 -23.30
N ILE A 278 1.93 -10.17 -22.64
CA ILE A 278 2.98 -9.12 -22.68
C ILE A 278 3.66 -8.88 -21.32
N THR A 279 3.26 -9.64 -20.29
CA THR A 279 3.86 -9.60 -18.95
C THR A 279 4.48 -10.94 -18.58
N GLU A 280 5.40 -10.94 -17.62
CA GLU A 280 5.90 -12.15 -16.94
C GLU A 280 6.06 -11.92 -15.44
N LEU A 281 6.39 -12.98 -14.69
CA LEU A 281 6.64 -12.92 -13.25
C LEU A 281 8.14 -13.05 -12.94
N LEU A 282 8.77 -11.97 -12.46
CA LEU A 282 10.14 -12.03 -11.95
C LEU A 282 10.18 -12.79 -10.63
N GLY A 283 11.06 -13.79 -10.54
CA GLY A 283 11.17 -14.68 -9.39
C GLY A 283 9.90 -15.46 -9.04
N ASN A 284 8.92 -15.55 -9.97
CA ASN A 284 7.54 -15.99 -9.69
C ASN A 284 6.78 -15.11 -8.66
N LEU A 285 7.28 -13.91 -8.36
CA LEU A 285 6.75 -13.03 -7.33
C LEU A 285 6.12 -11.75 -7.90
N VAL A 286 6.85 -11.02 -8.75
CA VAL A 286 6.46 -9.67 -9.16
C VAL A 286 6.09 -9.65 -10.63
N ARG A 287 4.91 -9.11 -10.95
CA ARG A 287 4.47 -8.96 -12.34
C ARG A 287 5.10 -7.73 -12.98
N VAL A 288 5.72 -7.93 -14.14
CA VAL A 288 6.36 -6.87 -14.93
C VAL A 288 6.08 -7.08 -16.42
N SER A 289 6.32 -6.05 -17.24
CA SER A 289 6.34 -6.22 -18.70
C SER A 289 7.49 -7.17 -19.11
N LYS A 290 7.33 -7.88 -20.24
CA LYS A 290 8.41 -8.74 -20.78
C LYS A 290 9.67 -7.95 -21.13
N GLU A 291 9.52 -6.68 -21.51
CA GLU A 291 10.64 -5.79 -21.77
C GLU A 291 11.43 -5.49 -20.48
N THR A 292 10.74 -5.02 -19.43
CA THR A 292 11.33 -4.76 -18.11
C THR A 292 12.02 -6.00 -17.55
N ALA A 293 11.40 -7.17 -17.66
CA ALA A 293 12.02 -8.41 -17.19
C ALA A 293 13.28 -8.80 -17.98
N THR A 294 13.29 -8.59 -19.30
CA THR A 294 14.47 -8.84 -20.14
C THR A 294 15.62 -7.93 -19.71
N LYS A 295 15.36 -6.63 -19.58
CA LYS A 295 16.33 -5.63 -19.13
C LYS A 295 16.86 -5.90 -17.73
N PHE A 296 15.98 -6.30 -16.81
CA PHE A 296 16.36 -6.71 -15.47
C PHE A 296 17.30 -7.93 -15.49
N LYS A 297 16.93 -9.00 -16.20
CA LYS A 297 17.75 -10.22 -16.32
C LYS A 297 19.11 -9.94 -16.93
N GLU A 298 19.18 -9.11 -17.97
CA GLU A 298 20.44 -8.66 -18.57
C GLU A 298 21.32 -7.88 -17.57
N THR A 299 20.71 -7.00 -16.77
CA THR A 299 21.40 -6.21 -15.74
C THR A 299 22.01 -7.12 -14.68
N VAL A 300 21.24 -8.09 -14.17
CA VAL A 300 21.70 -9.07 -13.17
C VAL A 300 22.79 -9.98 -13.74
N ALA A 301 22.68 -10.40 -15.00
CA ALA A 301 23.68 -11.24 -15.66
C ALA A 301 25.03 -10.52 -15.85
N LYS A 302 25.00 -9.22 -16.16
CA LYS A 302 26.20 -8.38 -16.34
C LYS A 302 26.84 -7.97 -15.01
N ALA A 303 26.09 -7.92 -13.92
CA ALA A 303 26.61 -7.57 -12.60
C ALA A 303 27.59 -8.66 -12.10
N PRO A 304 28.78 -8.30 -11.58
CA PRO A 304 29.75 -9.28 -11.09
C PRO A 304 29.34 -9.86 -9.73
N GLY A 305 30.04 -10.92 -9.32
CA GLY A 305 29.83 -11.57 -8.04
C GLY A 305 28.76 -12.67 -8.04
N ASN A 306 28.41 -13.15 -6.84
CA ASN A 306 27.42 -14.21 -6.62
C ASN A 306 26.12 -13.62 -6.06
N GLU A 307 24.97 -14.16 -6.46
CA GLU A 307 23.68 -13.77 -5.89
C GLU A 307 23.62 -14.08 -4.39
N VAL A 308 23.23 -13.09 -3.59
CA VAL A 308 23.06 -13.21 -2.13
C VAL A 308 21.62 -12.94 -1.69
N LEU A 309 20.83 -12.28 -2.54
CA LEU A 309 19.41 -12.01 -2.29
C LEU A 309 18.67 -11.88 -3.62
N ALA A 310 17.47 -12.44 -3.69
CA ALA A 310 16.51 -12.23 -4.76
C ALA A 310 15.10 -12.32 -4.17
N ASP A 311 14.40 -11.18 -4.07
CA ASP A 311 13.09 -11.14 -3.41
C ASP A 311 12.17 -10.05 -3.95
N GLY A 312 10.87 -10.26 -3.77
CA GLY A 312 9.82 -9.29 -4.08
C GLY A 312 9.43 -8.47 -2.84
N MET A 313 9.23 -7.17 -3.03
CA MET A 313 8.87 -6.23 -1.95
C MET A 313 7.86 -5.20 -2.42
N ILE A 314 7.15 -4.61 -1.47
CA ILE A 314 6.32 -3.43 -1.70
C ILE A 314 7.16 -2.22 -1.32
N LEU A 315 7.15 -1.16 -2.11
CA LEU A 315 7.75 0.14 -1.82
C LEU A 315 6.63 1.16 -1.57
N ASN A 316 6.80 2.04 -0.60
CA ASN A 316 5.88 3.15 -0.32
C ASN A 316 6.50 4.50 -0.71
N GLU A 317 5.70 5.57 -0.71
CA GLU A 317 6.11 6.90 -1.19
C GLU A 317 6.75 7.78 -0.10
N GLU A 318 6.46 7.53 1.18
CA GLU A 318 6.93 8.36 2.31
C GLU A 318 7.80 7.62 3.30
N GLY A 319 7.51 6.34 3.54
CA GLY A 319 8.28 5.48 4.42
C GLY A 319 9.45 4.82 3.70
N SER A 320 9.76 3.58 4.08
CA SER A 320 10.72 2.81 3.29
C SER A 320 10.57 1.30 3.45
N SER A 321 11.13 0.60 2.48
CA SER A 321 11.27 -0.86 2.48
C SER A 321 12.73 -1.21 2.67
N GLU A 322 12.99 -2.02 3.69
CA GLU A 322 14.33 -2.28 4.19
C GLU A 322 14.79 -3.69 3.80
N ILE A 323 15.96 -3.76 3.18
CA ILE A 323 16.72 -4.99 2.97
C ILE A 323 17.83 -5.01 4.02
N GLU A 324 17.83 -6.02 4.87
CA GLU A 324 18.90 -6.27 5.82
C GLU A 324 19.74 -7.47 5.36
N LEU A 325 21.05 -7.28 5.27
CA LEU A 325 21.98 -8.35 4.91
C LEU A 325 23.28 -8.27 5.72
N ASN A 326 23.88 -9.42 5.98
CA ASN A 326 25.26 -9.50 6.47
C ASN A 326 26.19 -9.52 5.27
N ALA A 327 27.11 -8.56 5.19
CA ALA A 327 28.07 -8.47 4.10
C ALA A 327 29.50 -8.37 4.64
N ALA A 328 30.44 -8.97 3.91
CA ALA A 328 31.86 -8.77 4.10
C ALA A 328 32.36 -7.58 3.24
N PRO A 329 33.58 -7.04 3.48
CA PRO A 329 34.13 -5.98 2.65
C PRO A 329 34.13 -6.35 1.17
N GLY A 330 33.68 -5.44 0.31
CA GLY A 330 33.44 -5.76 -1.10
C GLY A 330 32.45 -4.82 -1.75
N LYS A 331 31.89 -5.23 -2.89
CA LYS A 331 30.84 -4.50 -3.59
C LYS A 331 29.55 -5.30 -3.63
N LEU A 332 28.45 -4.62 -3.41
CA LEU A 332 27.11 -5.14 -3.65
C LEU A 332 26.58 -4.48 -4.91
N HIS A 333 26.10 -5.31 -5.84
CA HIS A 333 25.45 -4.90 -7.07
C HIS A 333 23.97 -5.21 -6.94
N LEU A 334 23.19 -4.18 -6.65
CA LEU A 334 21.74 -4.25 -6.48
C LEU A 334 21.06 -3.88 -7.80
N ALA A 335 20.27 -4.79 -8.36
CA ALA A 335 19.36 -4.51 -9.46
C ALA A 335 17.93 -4.50 -8.92
N ILE A 336 17.13 -3.52 -9.33
CA ILE A 336 15.75 -3.31 -8.89
C ILE A 336 14.86 -3.19 -10.13
N ALA A 337 13.88 -4.07 -10.28
CA ALA A 337 12.76 -3.87 -11.20
C ALA A 337 11.60 -3.21 -10.43
N HIS A 338 11.11 -2.09 -10.93
CA HIS A 338 10.06 -1.27 -10.31
C HIS A 338 8.99 -0.91 -11.37
N PRO A 339 8.07 -1.85 -11.69
CA PRO A 339 7.14 -1.74 -12.83
C PRO A 339 6.06 -0.65 -12.72
N THR A 340 5.88 -0.02 -11.57
CA THR A 340 4.79 0.93 -11.32
C THR A 340 5.27 2.34 -11.00
N THR A 341 6.59 2.55 -10.95
CA THR A 341 7.16 3.86 -10.65
C THR A 341 8.40 4.07 -11.49
N ASP A 342 8.66 5.32 -11.87
CA ASP A 342 9.81 5.66 -12.71
C ASP A 342 11.05 5.99 -11.89
N ILE A 343 10.88 6.10 -10.56
CA ILE A 343 11.88 6.58 -9.63
C ILE A 343 11.89 5.68 -8.39
N VAL A 344 13.07 5.18 -8.04
CA VAL A 344 13.32 4.54 -6.75
C VAL A 344 14.47 5.25 -6.05
N SER A 345 14.22 5.77 -4.86
CA SER A 345 15.26 6.28 -3.96
C SER A 345 15.88 5.12 -3.20
N VAL A 346 17.21 5.10 -3.14
CA VAL A 346 17.97 4.06 -2.42
C VAL A 346 18.95 4.73 -1.47
N GLU A 347 18.94 4.31 -0.21
CA GLU A 347 19.81 4.85 0.85
C GLU A 347 20.40 3.71 1.69
N VAL A 348 21.63 3.88 2.19
CA VAL A 348 22.18 2.99 3.23
C VAL A 348 21.92 3.64 4.57
N VAL A 349 20.99 3.09 5.33
CA VAL A 349 20.54 3.68 6.61
C VAL A 349 21.28 3.09 7.82
N ARG A 350 21.96 1.95 7.65
CA ARG A 350 22.77 1.33 8.70
C ARG A 350 23.91 0.50 8.09
N GLY A 351 25.05 0.47 8.78
CA GLY A 351 26.21 -0.35 8.44
C GLY A 351 27.34 0.44 7.77
N SER A 352 28.54 -0.14 7.71
CA SER A 352 29.73 0.45 7.08
C SER A 352 29.67 0.25 5.56
N ALA A 353 28.75 0.96 4.90
CA ALA A 353 28.58 0.91 3.45
C ALA A 353 28.21 2.27 2.88
N ARG A 354 28.57 2.52 1.62
CA ARG A 354 28.18 3.74 0.89
C ARG A 354 27.80 3.42 -0.54
N ILE A 355 26.78 4.11 -1.04
CA ILE A 355 26.41 4.05 -2.45
C ILE A 355 27.49 4.78 -3.25
N ILE A 356 28.02 4.13 -4.29
CA ILE A 356 29.03 4.72 -5.17
C ILE A 356 28.48 5.05 -6.55
N ASN A 357 27.39 4.38 -6.96
CA ASN A 357 26.74 4.65 -8.23
C ASN A 357 25.25 4.24 -8.18
N ILE A 358 24.40 5.03 -8.82
CA ILE A 358 23.00 4.71 -9.13
C ILE A 358 22.83 4.96 -10.63
N THR A 359 22.36 3.96 -11.37
CA THR A 359 22.17 4.03 -12.81
C THR A 359 20.76 3.60 -13.15
N LYS A 360 19.99 4.50 -13.77
CA LYS A 360 18.70 4.19 -14.38
C LYS A 360 18.96 3.46 -15.69
N VAL A 361 18.75 2.13 -15.70
CA VAL A 361 19.02 1.27 -16.87
C VAL A 361 17.93 1.45 -17.91
N ASP A 362 16.68 1.51 -17.46
CA ASP A 362 15.51 1.94 -18.24
C ASP A 362 14.50 2.64 -17.30
N GLU A 363 13.31 2.94 -17.81
CA GLU A 363 12.24 3.58 -17.03
C GLU A 363 11.87 2.85 -15.73
N HIS A 364 11.92 1.51 -15.74
CA HIS A 364 11.45 0.61 -14.69
C HIS A 364 12.54 -0.32 -14.12
N VAL A 365 13.81 -0.10 -14.44
CA VAL A 365 14.96 -0.86 -13.95
C VAL A 365 16.07 0.09 -13.49
N THR A 366 16.45 -0.05 -12.23
CA THR A 366 17.55 0.70 -11.60
C THR A 366 18.64 -0.24 -11.13
N GLN A 367 19.90 0.13 -11.37
CA GLN A 367 21.08 -0.55 -10.83
C GLN A 367 21.77 0.35 -9.81
N VAL A 368 22.18 -0.21 -8.67
CA VAL A 368 22.90 0.47 -7.61
C VAL A 368 24.15 -0.32 -7.26
N VAL A 369 25.28 0.38 -7.12
CA VAL A 369 26.52 -0.20 -6.64
C VAL A 369 26.84 0.38 -5.27
N ILE A 370 27.03 -0.50 -4.28
CA ILE A 370 27.31 -0.15 -2.90
C ILE A 370 28.66 -0.76 -2.53
N ILE A 371 29.56 0.02 -1.94
CA ILE A 371 30.81 -0.50 -1.39
C ILE A 371 30.64 -0.72 0.11
N VAL A 372 31.06 -1.89 0.57
CA VAL A 372 31.07 -2.30 1.98
C VAL A 372 32.50 -2.16 2.50
N GLY A 373 32.71 -1.32 3.50
CA GLY A 373 34.02 -1.06 4.09
C GLY A 373 34.41 -2.12 5.12
N GLU A 374 33.48 -2.50 5.99
CA GLU A 374 33.72 -3.45 7.07
C GLU A 374 32.67 -4.55 7.08
N ALA A 375 33.04 -5.73 7.60
CA ALA A 375 32.11 -6.83 7.74
C ALA A 375 31.03 -6.47 8.77
N GLY A 376 29.76 -6.72 8.44
CA GLY A 376 28.66 -6.48 9.37
C GLY A 376 27.30 -6.48 8.71
N THR A 377 26.29 -6.18 9.52
CA THR A 377 24.91 -6.02 9.05
C THR A 377 24.72 -4.64 8.42
N ILE A 378 24.21 -4.64 7.20
CA ILE A 378 23.87 -3.44 6.44
C ILE A 378 22.35 -3.41 6.26
N THR A 379 21.77 -2.22 6.36
CA THR A 379 20.37 -1.98 6.03
C THR A 379 20.30 -1.00 4.86
N ILE A 380 19.73 -1.47 3.75
CA ILE A 380 19.45 -0.69 2.55
C ILE A 380 17.97 -0.34 2.57
N SER A 381 17.66 0.95 2.49
CA SER A 381 16.31 1.50 2.45
C SER A 381 15.96 1.83 0.99
N LEU A 382 14.79 1.37 0.56
CA LEU A 382 14.22 1.63 -0.76
C LEU A 382 12.88 2.34 -0.61
N ARG A 383 12.67 3.39 -1.40
CA ARG A 383 11.41 4.15 -1.41
C ARG A 383 11.00 4.42 -2.85
N ALA A 384 9.71 4.27 -3.15
CA ALA A 384 9.18 4.59 -4.47
C ALA A 384 9.09 6.11 -4.69
N GLY A 385 8.90 6.50 -5.95
CA GLY A 385 8.47 7.84 -6.33
C GLY A 385 7.03 8.12 -5.90
N SER A 386 6.27 8.85 -6.73
CA SER A 386 4.90 9.31 -6.39
C SER A 386 3.84 8.75 -7.34
N ASP A 387 3.93 7.47 -7.69
CA ASP A 387 3.19 6.89 -8.83
C ASP A 387 2.12 5.84 -8.41
N ALA A 388 2.22 5.29 -7.19
CA ALA A 388 1.15 4.55 -6.50
C ALA A 388 1.35 4.62 -4.98
N ALA A 389 0.30 4.40 -4.18
CA ALA A 389 0.43 4.33 -2.72
C ALA A 389 1.37 3.18 -2.27
N LEU A 390 1.30 2.04 -2.97
CA LEU A 390 2.14 0.85 -2.74
C LEU A 390 2.61 0.32 -4.09
N ASN A 391 3.93 0.22 -4.26
CA ASN A 391 4.57 -0.08 -5.53
C ASN A 391 5.28 -1.44 -5.44
N PRO A 392 4.88 -2.46 -6.21
CA PRO A 392 5.62 -3.71 -6.24
C PRO A 392 7.01 -3.51 -6.84
N ALA A 393 8.01 -4.19 -6.29
CA ALA A 393 9.37 -4.19 -6.80
C ALA A 393 10.02 -5.56 -6.62
N TYR A 394 10.94 -5.92 -7.51
CA TYR A 394 11.77 -7.10 -7.38
C TYR A 394 13.24 -6.69 -7.33
N ALA A 395 13.96 -7.16 -6.32
CA ALA A 395 15.36 -6.82 -6.12
C ALA A 395 16.24 -8.06 -6.13
N THR A 396 17.37 -7.97 -6.83
CA THR A 396 18.45 -8.96 -6.78
C THR A 396 19.74 -8.27 -6.34
N ILE A 397 20.46 -8.85 -5.38
CA ILE A 397 21.76 -8.37 -4.93
C ILE A 397 22.81 -9.42 -5.25
N LYS A 398 23.89 -9.01 -5.92
CA LYS A 398 25.09 -9.81 -6.12
C LYS A 398 26.25 -9.23 -5.32
N TYR A 399 27.02 -10.10 -4.67
CA TYR A 399 28.20 -9.74 -3.88
C TYR A 399 29.49 -10.08 -4.63
N GLU A 400 30.34 -9.08 -4.82
CA GLU A 400 31.68 -9.16 -5.37
C GLU A 400 32.69 -8.91 -4.24
N ALA A 401 33.45 -9.94 -3.87
CA ALA A 401 34.50 -9.81 -2.87
C ALA A 401 35.65 -8.91 -3.37
N VAL A 402 36.29 -8.17 -2.47
CA VAL A 402 37.57 -7.54 -2.79
C VAL A 402 38.59 -8.64 -3.09
N PRO A 403 39.34 -8.58 -4.20
CA PRO A 403 40.42 -9.54 -4.43
C PRO A 403 41.38 -9.46 -3.26
N THR A 404 41.52 -10.56 -2.52
CA THR A 404 42.63 -10.67 -1.57
C THR A 404 43.91 -10.73 -2.40
N THR A 405 44.73 -9.68 -2.34
CA THR A 405 46.12 -9.80 -2.78
C THR A 405 46.70 -11.00 -2.03
N PRO A 406 47.24 -12.04 -2.69
CA PRO A 406 47.80 -13.16 -1.98
C PRO A 406 48.97 -12.64 -1.15
N THR A 407 48.78 -12.53 0.16
CA THR A 407 49.90 -12.39 1.08
C THR A 407 50.74 -13.64 0.90
N SER A 408 51.99 -13.46 0.47
CA SER A 408 52.98 -14.52 0.35
C SER A 408 53.23 -15.14 1.72
N THR A 409 52.42 -16.11 2.12
CA THR A 409 52.61 -16.84 3.37
C THR A 409 53.74 -17.84 3.16
N THR A 410 54.95 -17.48 3.57
CA THR A 410 56.03 -18.45 3.80
C THR A 410 55.54 -19.48 4.82
N THR A 411 55.43 -20.72 4.39
CA THR A 411 55.08 -21.90 5.18
C THR A 411 56.11 -22.15 6.30
N PRO A 412 55.68 -22.43 7.53
CA PRO A 412 56.35 -23.45 8.33
C PRO A 412 55.44 -24.65 8.58
N ALA A 413 56.12 -25.77 8.83
CA ALA A 413 55.66 -27.14 8.75
C ALA A 413 54.44 -27.54 9.58
N THR A 414 53.73 -28.51 9.01
CA THR A 414 52.65 -29.33 9.52
C THR A 414 52.97 -30.05 10.83
N THR A 415 52.02 -30.08 11.76
CA THR A 415 51.80 -31.25 12.62
C THR A 415 50.31 -31.55 12.69
N SER A 416 49.99 -32.78 12.33
CA SER A 416 48.69 -33.42 12.28
C SER A 416 48.10 -33.67 13.67
N GLN A 417 46.80 -33.41 13.85
CA GLN A 417 46.01 -34.17 14.81
C GLN A 417 44.56 -34.35 14.32
N THR A 418 44.08 -35.54 14.62
CA THR A 418 42.96 -36.32 14.09
C THR A 418 41.56 -35.79 14.40
N THR A 419 40.68 -35.94 13.42
CA THR A 419 39.22 -35.87 13.49
C THR A 419 38.62 -36.92 14.44
N PRO A 420 37.42 -36.66 14.99
CA PRO A 420 36.33 -37.59 14.70
C PRO A 420 35.04 -36.89 14.23
N THR A 421 34.31 -37.66 13.43
CA THR A 421 33.10 -37.39 12.64
C THR A 421 31.81 -37.21 13.46
N SER A 422 31.03 -36.18 13.08
CA SER A 422 29.55 -36.06 12.84
C SER A 422 28.52 -36.67 13.83
N PRO A 423 27.31 -36.07 14.02
CA PRO A 423 26.38 -35.75 12.92
C PRO A 423 25.55 -34.44 13.02
N VAL A 424 24.98 -34.06 11.89
CA VAL A 424 23.87 -33.10 11.63
C VAL A 424 22.73 -33.93 11.01
N PRO A 425 21.41 -33.60 11.04
CA PRO A 425 20.72 -32.39 11.54
C PRO A 425 19.52 -32.67 12.49
N ALA A 426 19.03 -31.63 13.15
CA ALA A 426 17.61 -31.54 13.52
C ALA A 426 16.98 -30.38 12.74
N ASP A 427 16.01 -30.75 11.89
CA ASP A 427 15.05 -29.88 11.22
C ASP A 427 14.38 -28.93 12.23
N ASN A 428 14.42 -27.64 11.95
CA ASN A 428 13.53 -26.66 12.58
C ASN A 428 12.77 -25.90 11.49
N THR A 429 11.81 -26.60 10.88
CA THR A 429 10.73 -26.01 10.10
C THR A 429 9.78 -25.28 11.05
N LEU A 430 10.14 -24.08 11.49
CA LEU A 430 9.24 -23.23 12.25
C LEU A 430 8.26 -22.56 11.29
N LEU A 431 7.08 -23.17 11.20
CA LEU A 431 5.87 -22.58 10.64
C LEU A 431 5.67 -21.19 11.27
N TYR A 432 5.96 -20.12 10.52
CA TYR A 432 5.59 -18.76 10.90
C TYR A 432 4.07 -18.63 10.87
N ALA A 433 3.44 -18.97 11.99
CA ALA A 433 2.12 -18.47 12.30
C ALA A 433 2.28 -17.00 12.73
N GLY A 434 1.58 -16.09 12.05
CA GLY A 434 1.66 -14.65 12.31
C GLY A 434 1.41 -14.33 13.79
N ILE A 435 2.40 -13.72 14.43
CA ILE A 435 2.29 -13.11 15.75
C ILE A 435 2.27 -11.61 15.52
N VAL A 436 1.14 -10.97 15.76
CA VAL A 436 1.03 -9.50 15.80
C VAL A 436 1.53 -9.06 17.18
N THR A 437 2.62 -8.28 17.18
CA THR A 437 3.17 -7.66 18.38
C THR A 437 2.81 -6.18 18.35
N ALA A 438 2.03 -5.74 19.33
CA ALA A 438 1.81 -4.31 19.58
C ALA A 438 2.70 -3.92 20.76
N ILE A 439 3.47 -2.84 20.59
CA ILE A 439 4.22 -2.20 21.66
C ILE A 439 3.50 -0.91 21.98
N ILE A 440 2.95 -0.83 23.18
CA ILE A 440 2.24 0.35 23.66
C ILE A 440 3.10 0.96 24.75
N ILE A 441 3.58 2.17 24.54
CA ILE A 441 4.15 3.01 25.59
C ILE A 441 3.08 4.03 25.92
N ILE A 442 2.56 4.01 27.15
CA ILE A 442 1.68 5.06 27.66
C ILE A 442 2.26 5.51 28.99
N SER A 443 2.56 6.80 29.12
CA SER A 443 3.08 7.41 30.34
C SER A 443 4.36 6.73 30.90
N GLY A 444 5.27 6.32 30.01
CA GLY A 444 6.56 5.72 30.39
C GLY A 444 6.51 4.23 30.76
N VAL A 445 5.35 3.57 30.68
CA VAL A 445 5.21 2.12 30.89
C VAL A 445 5.21 1.41 29.54
N LEU A 446 6.22 0.56 29.32
CA LEU A 446 6.29 -0.32 28.15
C LEU A 446 5.37 -1.53 28.37
N VAL A 447 4.30 -1.62 27.59
CA VAL A 447 3.40 -2.78 27.58
C VAL A 447 3.63 -3.57 26.29
N PHE A 448 4.21 -4.76 26.44
CA PHE A 448 4.26 -5.75 25.37
C PHE A 448 2.94 -6.52 25.31
N ILE A 449 2.25 -6.47 24.17
CA ILE A 449 1.05 -7.26 23.95
C ILE A 449 1.29 -8.24 22.82
N MET A 450 1.42 -9.52 23.18
CA MET A 450 1.31 -10.63 22.24
C MET A 450 -0.16 -10.96 22.02
N THR A 451 -0.65 -10.82 20.79
CA THR A 451 -2.01 -11.29 20.45
C THR A 451 -2.00 -12.74 19.96
N ARG A 452 -3.09 -13.44 20.27
CA ARG A 452 -3.22 -14.90 20.18
C ARG A 452 -3.58 -15.35 18.76
N LYS A 453 -2.96 -16.46 18.30
CA LYS A 453 -3.30 -17.19 17.05
C LYS A 453 -4.82 -17.32 16.85
N LYS A 454 -5.37 -16.80 15.74
CA LYS A 454 -6.61 -17.37 15.17
C LYS A 454 -6.22 -18.63 14.38
N LYS A 455 -6.92 -19.74 14.66
CA LYS A 455 -6.76 -21.02 13.97
C LYS A 455 -7.22 -20.95 12.53
#